data_AF-A0A1I6EIT3-F1
#
_entry.id   AF-A0A1I6EIT3-F1
#
_cell.length_a   1.000
_cell.length_b   1.000
_cell.length_c   1.000
_cell.angle_alpha   90.00
_cell.angle_beta   90.00
_cell.angle_gamma   90.00
#
_symmetry.space_group_name_H-M   'P 1'
#
loop_
_entity.id
_entity.type
_entity.pdbx_description
1 polymer ?
#
loop_
_entity_poly.entity_id
_entity_poly.type
_entity_poly.pdbx_seq_one_letter_code
_entity_poly.pdbx_strand_id
1 'polypeptide(L)'
;MSIIIGDVNGLKLTNDAFGHQKGDELLKNIARILKNSCRKEDIVARWGGDEFAILLPKTSAKSAEAICRHIKQRCDDAGADPIPLSIALGTATKEKTADDKQEVINRAEDKMYRNKLQESKNLRSEIIVFLKKLLQEKNHETEDHTIRLQKMALHISNALNLPDNQLNDLLLLATFHDIGKIVIPYEILWKRDRLTPEEWEVVRRHPEIG
;
A
#
# COMPACT_ATOMS: atom_id res chain seq x y z
N MET A 1 -17.38 -5.30 -25.80
CA MET A 1 -16.28 -6.22 -25.47
C MET A 1 -15.39 -5.48 -24.50
N SER A 2 -15.01 -6.12 -23.41
CA SER A 2 -14.19 -5.46 -22.38
C SER A 2 -12.80 -6.07 -22.33
N ILE A 3 -11.85 -5.29 -21.84
CA ILE A 3 -10.51 -5.73 -21.48
C ILE A 3 -10.20 -5.32 -20.05
N ILE A 4 -9.50 -6.18 -19.33
CA ILE A 4 -8.90 -5.89 -18.03
C ILE A 4 -7.39 -5.95 -18.21
N ILE A 5 -6.68 -4.94 -17.72
CA ILE A 5 -5.23 -4.97 -17.55
C ILE A 5 -4.94 -5.03 -16.05
N GLY A 6 -4.00 -5.86 -15.67
CA GLY A 6 -3.59 -6.05 -14.29
C GLY A 6 -2.08 -6.08 -14.10
N ASP A 7 -1.63 -5.61 -12.96
CA ASP A 7 -0.21 -5.55 -12.57
C ASP A 7 -0.08 -6.09 -11.14
N VAL A 8 0.72 -7.14 -10.96
CA VAL A 8 0.92 -7.81 -9.67
C VAL A 8 1.79 -6.97 -8.75
N ASN A 9 1.24 -6.61 -7.59
CA ASN A 9 1.97 -5.84 -6.59
C ASN A 9 2.99 -6.72 -5.87
N GLY A 10 4.17 -6.17 -5.59
CA GLY A 10 5.17 -6.78 -4.69
C GLY A 10 6.02 -7.90 -5.30
N LEU A 11 5.96 -8.17 -6.61
CA LEU A 11 6.78 -9.22 -7.24
C LEU A 11 8.28 -9.01 -7.00
N LYS A 12 8.79 -7.78 -7.21
CA LYS A 12 10.20 -7.46 -6.98
C LYS A 12 10.60 -7.68 -5.52
N LEU A 13 9.82 -7.14 -4.58
CA LEU A 13 10.05 -7.32 -3.14
C LEU A 13 10.07 -8.80 -2.75
N THR A 14 9.16 -9.59 -3.33
CA THR A 14 9.10 -11.05 -3.13
C THR A 14 10.38 -11.72 -3.61
N ASN A 15 10.85 -11.38 -4.82
CA ASN A 15 12.07 -11.95 -5.38
C ASN A 15 13.30 -11.57 -4.54
N ASP A 16 13.38 -10.32 -4.11
CA ASP A 16 14.52 -9.81 -3.35
C ASP A 16 14.56 -10.41 -1.92
N ALA A 17 13.40 -10.62 -1.28
CA ALA A 17 13.32 -11.13 0.08
C ALA A 17 13.29 -12.67 0.19
N PHE A 18 12.65 -13.36 -0.76
CA PHE A 18 12.38 -14.81 -0.68
C PHE A 18 12.87 -15.60 -1.90
N GLY A 19 13.51 -14.94 -2.85
CA GLY A 19 14.04 -15.55 -4.07
C GLY A 19 13.01 -15.76 -5.17
N HIS A 20 13.52 -15.95 -6.39
CA HIS A 20 12.69 -16.06 -7.61
C HIS A 20 11.69 -17.22 -7.59
N GLN A 21 12.00 -18.33 -6.92
CA GLN A 21 11.05 -19.45 -6.79
C GLN A 21 9.75 -19.01 -6.11
N LYS A 22 9.84 -18.11 -5.13
CA LYS A 22 8.66 -17.61 -4.45
C LYS A 22 7.90 -16.58 -5.27
N GLY A 23 8.60 -15.76 -6.05
CA GLY A 23 7.97 -14.89 -7.05
C GLY A 23 7.22 -15.67 -8.14
N ASP A 24 7.76 -16.81 -8.57
CA ASP A 24 7.07 -17.69 -9.51
C ASP A 24 5.79 -18.30 -8.90
N GLU A 25 5.82 -18.65 -7.62
CA GLU A 25 4.65 -19.13 -6.89
C GLU A 25 3.58 -18.03 -6.78
N LEU A 26 3.98 -16.80 -6.45
CA LEU A 26 3.11 -15.63 -6.42
C LEU A 26 2.37 -15.45 -7.76
N LEU A 27 3.11 -15.45 -8.87
CA LEU A 27 2.55 -15.31 -10.21
C LEU A 27 1.60 -16.46 -10.59
N LYS A 28 1.94 -17.70 -10.22
CA LYS A 28 1.07 -18.87 -10.44
C LYS A 28 -0.23 -18.77 -9.64
N ASN A 29 -0.16 -18.28 -8.41
CA ASN A 29 -1.33 -18.10 -7.54
C ASN A 29 -2.26 -17.01 -8.09
N ILE A 30 -1.71 -15.87 -8.50
CA ILE A 30 -2.48 -14.82 -9.20
C ILE A 30 -3.12 -15.38 -10.46
N ALA A 31 -2.35 -16.06 -11.33
CA ALA A 31 -2.87 -16.62 -12.57
C ALA A 31 -4.04 -17.60 -12.32
N ARG A 32 -3.98 -18.39 -11.23
CA ARG A 32 -5.06 -19.28 -10.80
C ARG A 32 -6.31 -18.49 -10.38
N ILE A 33 -6.15 -17.42 -9.61
CA ILE A 33 -7.26 -16.54 -9.21
C ILE A 33 -7.92 -15.89 -10.43
N LEU A 34 -7.12 -15.36 -11.37
CA LEU A 34 -7.64 -14.76 -12.59
C LEU A 34 -8.44 -15.77 -13.40
N LYS A 35 -7.88 -16.96 -13.65
CA LYS A 35 -8.58 -18.04 -14.38
C LYS A 35 -9.88 -18.47 -13.71
N ASN A 36 -9.88 -18.65 -12.39
CA ASN A 36 -11.06 -19.08 -11.65
C ASN A 36 -12.14 -17.99 -11.57
N SER A 37 -11.78 -16.73 -11.84
CA SER A 37 -12.70 -15.57 -11.82
C SER A 37 -13.28 -15.23 -13.18
N CYS A 38 -12.80 -15.90 -14.23
CA CYS A 38 -13.24 -15.70 -15.61
C CYS A 38 -14.01 -16.92 -16.12
N ARG A 39 -14.78 -16.73 -17.18
CA ARG A 39 -15.53 -17.79 -17.87
C ARG A 39 -14.64 -18.53 -18.86
N LYS A 40 -15.14 -19.63 -19.43
CA LYS A 40 -14.38 -20.46 -20.37
C LYS A 40 -14.06 -19.74 -21.68
N GLU A 41 -14.93 -18.82 -22.10
CA GLU A 41 -14.78 -17.99 -23.29
C GLU A 41 -13.87 -16.78 -23.09
N ASP A 42 -13.54 -16.43 -21.85
CA ASP A 42 -12.64 -15.32 -21.53
C ASP A 42 -11.18 -15.77 -21.71
N ILE A 43 -10.33 -14.84 -22.15
CA ILE A 43 -8.91 -15.13 -22.42
C ILE A 43 -8.07 -14.42 -21.37
N VAL A 44 -7.40 -15.20 -20.51
CA VAL A 44 -6.43 -14.69 -19.53
C VAL A 44 -5.02 -14.94 -20.07
N ALA A 45 -4.24 -13.88 -20.22
CA ALA A 45 -2.85 -13.93 -20.68
C ALA A 45 -1.92 -13.19 -19.71
N ARG A 46 -0.68 -13.66 -19.58
CA ARG A 46 0.40 -12.89 -18.97
C ARG A 46 1.05 -12.07 -20.08
N TRP A 47 1.01 -10.75 -19.98
CA TRP A 47 1.49 -9.85 -21.02
C TRP A 47 3.01 -9.71 -20.97
N GLY A 48 3.58 -9.63 -19.76
CA GLY A 48 5.01 -9.57 -19.52
C GLY A 48 5.29 -9.34 -18.04
N GLY A 49 6.44 -9.74 -17.50
CA GLY A 49 6.79 -9.45 -16.10
C GLY A 49 5.68 -9.82 -15.09
N ASP A 50 5.20 -8.86 -14.33
CA ASP A 50 4.08 -8.90 -13.39
C ASP A 50 2.72 -8.54 -14.02
N GLU A 51 2.66 -8.28 -15.32
CA GLU A 51 1.47 -7.81 -16.03
C GLU A 51 0.62 -8.95 -16.62
N PHE A 52 -0.70 -8.80 -16.49
CA PHE A 52 -1.72 -9.68 -17.02
C PHE A 52 -2.75 -8.90 -17.83
N ALA A 53 -3.29 -9.53 -18.87
CA ALA A 53 -4.41 -9.02 -19.64
C ALA A 53 -5.53 -10.06 -19.69
N ILE A 54 -6.78 -9.59 -19.61
CA ILE A 54 -7.96 -10.43 -19.71
C ILE A 54 -8.88 -9.84 -20.77
N LEU A 55 -9.12 -10.61 -21.84
CA LEU A 55 -10.13 -10.28 -22.83
C LEU A 55 -11.46 -10.90 -22.42
N LEU A 56 -12.51 -10.07 -22.38
CA LEU A 56 -13.86 -10.45 -21.98
C LEU A 56 -14.82 -10.23 -23.16
N PRO A 57 -14.97 -11.23 -24.05
CA PRO A 57 -15.92 -11.16 -25.16
C PRO A 57 -17.33 -10.91 -24.67
N LYS A 58 -18.13 -10.14 -25.43
CA LYS A 58 -19.55 -9.86 -25.14
C LYS A 58 -19.83 -9.38 -23.70
N THR A 59 -18.83 -8.82 -23.04
CA THR A 59 -18.96 -8.32 -21.67
C THR A 59 -19.14 -6.80 -21.68
N SER A 60 -20.00 -6.32 -20.78
CA SER A 60 -20.28 -4.90 -20.56
C SER A 60 -19.33 -4.31 -19.52
N ALA A 61 -19.18 -2.98 -19.52
CA ALA A 61 -18.35 -2.27 -18.55
C ALA A 61 -18.68 -2.64 -17.09
N LYS A 62 -19.98 -2.63 -16.74
CA LYS A 62 -20.46 -2.99 -15.39
C LYS A 62 -20.09 -4.43 -14.99
N SER A 63 -20.16 -5.36 -15.94
CA SER A 63 -19.81 -6.76 -15.68
C SER A 63 -18.30 -6.95 -15.53
N ALA A 64 -17.50 -6.25 -16.36
CA ALA A 64 -16.05 -6.25 -16.24
C ALA A 64 -15.58 -5.67 -14.89
N GLU A 65 -16.21 -4.59 -14.41
CA GLU A 65 -15.94 -4.03 -13.09
C GLU A 65 -16.34 -4.98 -11.95
N ALA A 66 -17.42 -5.75 -12.11
CA ALA A 66 -17.78 -6.78 -11.15
C ALA A 66 -16.74 -7.91 -11.10
N ILE A 67 -16.20 -8.33 -12.26
CA ILE A 67 -15.11 -9.30 -12.34
C ILE A 67 -13.86 -8.78 -11.63
N CYS A 68 -13.48 -7.51 -11.84
CA CYS A 68 -12.36 -6.90 -11.10
C CYS A 68 -12.54 -6.94 -9.58
N ARG A 69 -13.73 -6.57 -9.09
CA ARG A 69 -14.05 -6.63 -7.65
C ARG A 69 -13.96 -8.07 -7.12
N HIS A 70 -14.44 -9.04 -7.89
CA HIS A 70 -14.38 -10.45 -7.52
C HIS A 70 -12.94 -10.99 -7.48
N ILE A 71 -12.09 -10.57 -8.43
CA ILE A 71 -10.65 -10.90 -8.42
C ILE A 71 -9.98 -10.32 -7.17
N LYS A 72 -10.23 -9.04 -6.86
CA LYS A 72 -9.68 -8.39 -5.67
C LYS A 72 -10.09 -9.13 -4.38
N GLN A 73 -11.38 -9.42 -4.22
CA GLN A 73 -11.87 -10.17 -3.07
C GLN A 73 -11.18 -11.53 -2.91
N ARG A 74 -10.98 -12.27 -4.01
CA ARG A 74 -10.29 -13.57 -3.96
C ARG A 74 -8.80 -13.47 -3.64
N CYS A 75 -8.16 -12.38 -4.02
CA CYS A 75 -6.79 -12.10 -3.59
C CYS A 75 -6.74 -11.87 -2.08
N ASP A 76 -7.70 -11.14 -1.52
CA ASP A 76 -7.81 -10.89 -0.08
C ASP A 76 -8.13 -12.19 0.69
N ASP A 77 -9.07 -12.99 0.19
CA ASP A 77 -9.50 -14.27 0.79
C ASP A 77 -8.38 -15.33 0.78
N ALA A 78 -7.44 -15.26 -0.15
CA ALA A 78 -6.30 -16.18 -0.21
C ALA A 78 -5.33 -16.01 0.97
N GLY A 79 -5.43 -14.89 1.70
CA GLY A 79 -4.60 -14.59 2.85
C GLY A 79 -3.15 -14.25 2.49
N ALA A 80 -2.33 -14.06 3.52
CA ALA A 80 -0.90 -13.81 3.39
C ALA A 80 -0.13 -15.07 3.82
N ASP A 81 0.52 -15.75 2.87
CA ASP A 81 1.59 -16.70 3.23
C ASP A 81 2.62 -16.85 2.10
N PRO A 82 3.84 -16.30 2.24
CA PRO A 82 4.32 -15.33 3.23
C PRO A 82 3.97 -13.88 2.85
N ILE A 83 3.43 -13.66 1.64
CA ILE A 83 3.09 -12.34 1.11
C ILE A 83 1.63 -12.36 0.64
N PRO A 84 0.82 -11.33 0.98
CA PRO A 84 -0.54 -11.21 0.50
C PRO A 84 -0.58 -11.13 -1.02
N LEU A 85 -1.50 -11.87 -1.64
CA LEU A 85 -1.74 -11.75 -3.07
C LEU A 85 -2.38 -10.38 -3.34
N SER A 86 -1.81 -9.61 -4.26
CA SER A 86 -2.34 -8.29 -4.62
C SER A 86 -2.05 -7.96 -6.07
N ILE A 87 -3.03 -7.42 -6.77
CA ILE A 87 -2.94 -7.06 -8.19
C ILE A 87 -3.74 -5.77 -8.42
N ALA A 88 -3.12 -4.73 -8.98
CA ALA A 88 -3.83 -3.55 -9.44
C ALA A 88 -4.58 -3.89 -10.73
N LEU A 89 -5.82 -3.42 -10.90
CA LEU A 89 -6.65 -3.75 -12.06
C LEU A 89 -7.26 -2.48 -12.68
N GLY A 90 -7.32 -2.45 -14.00
CA GLY A 90 -8.00 -1.42 -14.77
C GLY A 90 -8.80 -2.05 -15.91
N THR A 91 -9.95 -1.44 -16.22
CA THR A 91 -10.90 -1.99 -17.21
C THR A 91 -11.28 -0.94 -18.24
N ALA A 92 -11.41 -1.35 -19.49
CA ALA A 92 -12.06 -0.55 -20.53
C ALA A 92 -13.02 -1.41 -21.34
N THR A 93 -14.03 -0.76 -21.92
CA THR A 93 -15.00 -1.42 -22.80
C THR A 93 -15.02 -0.74 -24.14
N LYS A 94 -14.93 -1.56 -25.19
CA LYS A 94 -15.21 -1.17 -26.56
C LYS A 94 -16.72 -1.10 -26.75
N GLU A 95 -17.23 0.10 -27.04
CA GLU A 95 -18.66 0.39 -27.16
C GLU A 95 -19.12 0.32 -28.61
N LYS A 96 -18.29 0.78 -29.55
CA LYS A 96 -18.60 0.74 -31.00
C LYS A 96 -17.61 -0.15 -31.71
N THR A 97 -18.02 -0.75 -32.82
CA THR A 97 -17.14 -1.60 -33.65
C THR A 97 -15.95 -0.82 -34.22
N ALA A 98 -16.14 0.47 -34.49
CA ALA A 98 -15.14 1.38 -35.03
C ALA A 98 -14.08 1.84 -34.01
N ASP A 99 -14.29 1.65 -32.70
CA ASP A 99 -13.31 2.09 -31.70
C ASP A 99 -11.96 1.42 -31.96
N ASP A 100 -10.89 2.21 -31.89
CA ASP A 100 -9.55 1.70 -32.02
C ASP A 100 -9.20 0.75 -30.86
N LYS A 101 -8.55 -0.37 -31.19
CA LYS A 101 -8.24 -1.40 -30.19
C LYS A 101 -7.15 -0.92 -29.24
N GLN A 102 -6.16 -0.17 -29.73
CA GLN A 102 -5.07 0.34 -28.92
C GLN A 102 -5.58 1.37 -27.92
N GLU A 103 -6.48 2.26 -28.35
CA GLU A 103 -7.11 3.23 -27.46
C GLU A 103 -7.89 2.56 -26.31
N VAL A 104 -8.59 1.44 -26.57
CA VAL A 104 -9.28 0.69 -25.52
C VAL A 104 -8.28 0.09 -24.52
N ILE A 105 -7.14 -0.43 -24.99
CA ILE A 105 -6.07 -0.96 -24.12
C ILE A 105 -5.48 0.17 -23.26
N ASN A 106 -5.08 1.29 -23.87
CA ASN A 106 -4.50 2.44 -23.17
C ASN A 106 -5.44 2.96 -22.07
N ARG A 107 -6.76 3.03 -22.33
CA ARG A 107 -7.73 3.42 -21.30
C ARG A 107 -7.79 2.45 -20.12
N ALA A 108 -7.61 1.15 -20.36
CA ALA A 108 -7.57 0.15 -19.30
C ALA A 108 -6.27 0.27 -18.49
N GLU A 109 -5.13 0.48 -19.15
CA GLU A 109 -3.83 0.75 -18.52
C GLU A 109 -3.86 2.01 -17.66
N ASP A 110 -4.39 3.12 -18.18
CA ASP A 110 -4.53 4.38 -17.43
C ASP A 110 -5.42 4.22 -16.19
N LYS A 111 -6.47 3.38 -16.28
CA LYS A 111 -7.33 3.08 -15.12
C LYS A 111 -6.59 2.19 -14.11
N MET A 112 -5.82 1.20 -14.58
CA MET A 112 -5.01 0.33 -13.72
C MET A 112 -3.97 1.16 -12.97
N TYR A 113 -3.23 2.02 -13.67
CA TYR A 113 -2.19 2.87 -13.10
C TYR A 113 -2.77 3.83 -12.05
N ARG A 114 -3.91 4.47 -12.34
CA ARG A 114 -4.62 5.31 -11.37
C ARG A 114 -5.03 4.55 -10.11
N ASN A 115 -5.57 3.34 -10.27
CA ASN A 115 -5.94 2.49 -9.14
C ASN A 115 -4.71 2.09 -8.32
N LYS A 116 -3.60 1.71 -8.97
CA LYS A 116 -2.32 1.38 -8.31
C LYS A 116 -1.78 2.54 -7.48
N LEU A 117 -1.82 3.76 -8.02
CA LEU A 117 -1.41 4.97 -7.29
C LEU A 117 -2.33 5.27 -6.09
N GLN A 118 -3.63 5.09 -6.24
CA GLN A 118 -4.58 5.29 -5.15
C GLN A 118 -4.39 4.26 -4.03
N GLU A 119 -4.22 2.98 -4.37
CA GLU A 119 -3.92 1.92 -3.40
C GLU A 119 -2.61 2.19 -2.65
N SER A 120 -1.55 2.61 -3.35
CA SER A 120 -0.28 2.99 -2.73
C SER A 120 -0.40 4.21 -1.79
N LYS A 121 -1.26 5.18 -2.12
CA LYS A 121 -1.55 6.32 -1.25
C LYS A 121 -2.32 5.89 0.00
N ASN A 122 -3.36 5.08 -0.17
CA ASN A 122 -4.17 4.57 0.95
C ASN A 122 -3.31 3.76 1.92
N LEU A 123 -2.47 2.85 1.42
CA LEU A 123 -1.57 2.05 2.26
C LEU A 123 -0.63 2.94 3.09
N ARG A 124 -0.04 3.98 2.48
CA ARG A 124 0.80 4.94 3.21
C ARG A 124 0.03 5.67 4.31
N SER A 125 -1.20 6.11 4.02
CA SER A 125 -2.06 6.74 5.01
C SER A 125 -2.43 5.79 6.16
N GLU A 126 -2.73 4.52 5.86
CA GLU A 126 -3.03 3.50 6.88
C GLU A 126 -1.83 3.21 7.78
N ILE A 127 -0.62 3.11 7.20
CA ILE A 127 0.62 2.95 7.97
C ILE A 127 0.84 4.15 8.90
N ILE A 128 0.63 5.38 8.41
CA ILE A 128 0.74 6.59 9.24
C ILE A 128 -0.24 6.53 10.42
N VAL A 129 -1.51 6.16 10.18
CA VAL A 129 -2.51 6.04 11.24
C VAL A 129 -2.12 4.95 12.25
N PHE A 130 -1.64 3.81 11.78
CA PHE A 130 -1.20 2.70 12.62
C PHE A 130 0.00 3.07 13.50
N LEU A 131 1.05 3.65 12.91
CA LEU A 131 2.23 4.12 13.66
C LEU A 131 1.86 5.18 14.69
N LYS A 132 0.95 6.10 14.35
CA LYS A 132 0.46 7.11 15.29
C LYS A 132 -0.21 6.46 16.50
N LYS A 133 -1.03 5.44 16.28
CA LYS A 133 -1.68 4.68 17.36
C LYS A 133 -0.65 3.96 18.24
N LEU A 134 0.31 3.24 17.66
CA LEU A 134 1.38 2.57 18.41
C LEU A 134 2.19 3.56 19.26
N LEU A 135 2.52 4.72 18.69
CA LEU A 135 3.24 5.75 19.41
C LEU A 135 2.41 6.27 20.59
N GLN A 136 1.12 6.51 20.41
CA GLN A 136 0.22 6.93 21.50
C GLN A 136 0.11 5.87 22.62
N GLU A 137 0.13 4.58 22.31
CA GLU A 137 0.13 3.51 23.31
C GLU A 137 1.44 3.43 24.12
N LYS A 138 2.55 3.80 23.48
CA LYS A 138 3.90 3.79 24.08
C LYS A 138 4.26 5.10 24.78
N ASN A 139 3.69 6.23 24.39
CA ASN A 139 4.03 7.53 24.96
C ASN A 139 3.12 7.83 26.17
N HIS A 140 3.72 8.19 27.31
CA HIS A 140 2.98 8.73 28.46
C HIS A 140 2.59 10.20 28.27
N GLU A 141 3.08 10.84 27.20
CA GLU A 141 2.76 12.22 26.91
C GLU A 141 1.28 12.39 26.55
N THR A 142 0.66 13.42 27.11
CA THR A 142 -0.74 13.73 26.81
C THR A 142 -0.88 14.17 25.35
N GLU A 143 -2.03 13.89 24.75
CA GLU A 143 -2.38 14.39 23.40
C GLU A 143 -2.16 15.91 23.28
N ASP A 144 -2.32 16.64 24.39
CA ASP A 144 -2.01 18.06 24.51
C ASP A 144 -0.55 18.42 24.20
N HIS A 145 0.43 17.57 24.51
CA HIS A 145 1.84 17.81 24.19
C HIS A 145 2.08 17.81 22.68
N THR A 146 1.60 16.78 21.99
CA THR A 146 1.71 16.67 20.54
C THR A 146 0.97 17.81 19.84
N ILE A 147 -0.21 18.21 20.35
CA ILE A 147 -0.96 19.36 19.83
C ILE A 147 -0.17 20.67 20.01
N ARG A 148 0.51 20.86 21.16
CA ARG A 148 1.36 22.05 21.36
C ARG A 148 2.51 22.10 20.37
N LEU A 149 3.21 20.98 20.14
CA LEU A 149 4.29 20.92 19.15
C LEU A 149 3.81 21.22 17.73
N GLN A 150 2.65 20.68 17.33
CA GLN A 150 2.05 20.99 16.03
C GLN A 150 1.69 22.47 15.88
N LYS A 151 1.18 23.12 16.93
CA LYS A 151 0.92 24.57 16.94
C LYS A 151 2.20 25.39 16.78
N MET A 152 3.28 24.99 17.46
CA MET A 152 4.59 25.63 17.30
C MET A 152 5.13 25.47 15.87
N ALA A 153 5.04 24.27 15.31
CA ALA A 153 5.39 23.99 13.91
C ALA A 153 4.62 24.89 12.93
N LEU A 154 3.30 25.05 13.12
CA LEU A 154 2.48 25.93 12.29
C LEU A 154 2.93 27.40 12.38
N HIS A 155 3.23 27.89 13.59
CA HIS A 155 3.73 29.27 13.77
C HIS A 155 5.09 29.49 13.08
N ILE A 156 6.01 28.53 13.20
CA ILE A 156 7.31 28.57 12.52
C ILE A 156 7.12 28.57 11.00
N SER A 157 6.26 27.69 10.49
CA SER A 157 5.97 27.59 9.06
C SER A 157 5.43 28.90 8.49
N ASN A 158 4.51 29.55 9.20
CA ASN A 158 3.95 30.83 8.79
C ASN A 158 4.99 31.95 8.83
N ALA A 159 5.82 32.01 9.88
CA ALA A 159 6.86 33.01 10.00
C ALA A 159 7.92 32.90 8.89
N LEU A 160 8.17 31.68 8.40
CA LEU A 160 9.13 31.39 7.34
C LEU A 160 8.51 31.37 5.93
N ASN A 161 7.19 31.58 5.79
CA ASN A 161 6.45 31.43 4.54
C ASN A 161 6.74 30.09 3.82
N LEU A 162 6.76 28.99 4.57
CA LEU A 162 6.99 27.68 3.97
C LEU A 162 5.81 27.29 3.07
N PRO A 163 6.07 26.65 1.91
CA PRO A 163 5.02 26.10 1.06
C PRO A 163 4.27 24.96 1.77
N ASP A 164 3.01 24.72 1.38
CA ASP A 164 2.11 23.76 2.03
C ASP A 164 2.70 22.35 2.18
N ASN A 165 3.52 21.90 1.23
CA ASN A 165 4.21 20.61 1.32
C ASN A 165 5.19 20.56 2.50
N GLN A 166 5.97 21.62 2.73
CA GLN A 166 6.91 21.70 3.85
C GLN A 166 6.21 21.89 5.19
N LEU A 167 5.07 22.60 5.24
CA LEU A 167 4.22 22.64 6.43
C LEU A 167 3.73 21.24 6.80
N ASN A 168 3.23 20.47 5.82
CA ASN A 168 2.76 19.11 6.05
C ASN A 168 3.88 18.19 6.56
N ASP A 169 5.08 18.30 5.99
CA ASP A 169 6.26 17.56 6.47
C ASP A 169 6.62 17.92 7.92
N LEU A 170 6.56 19.21 8.27
CA LEU A 170 6.85 19.68 9.63
C LEU A 170 5.80 19.22 10.65
N LEU A 171 4.52 19.20 10.27
CA LEU A 171 3.44 18.67 11.10
C LEU A 171 3.57 17.14 11.28
N LEU A 172 3.99 16.43 10.23
CA LEU A 172 4.27 15.00 10.30
C LEU A 172 5.45 14.74 11.25
N LEU A 173 6.53 15.51 11.13
CA LEU A 173 7.69 15.43 12.03
C LEU A 173 7.29 15.67 13.49
N ALA A 174 6.50 16.71 13.78
CA ALA A 174 6.01 16.98 15.13
C ALA A 174 5.14 15.82 15.68
N THR A 175 4.36 15.16 14.82
CA THR A 175 3.52 14.01 15.20
C THR A 175 4.36 12.78 15.55
N PHE A 176 5.45 12.57 14.84
CA PHE A 176 6.28 11.36 14.95
C PHE A 176 7.66 11.60 15.58
N HIS A 177 7.89 12.75 16.21
CA HIS A 177 9.20 13.13 16.74
C HIS A 177 9.81 12.11 17.71
N ASP A 178 8.95 11.33 18.37
CA ASP A 178 9.29 10.30 19.35
C ASP A 178 9.11 8.86 18.81
N ILE A 179 8.98 8.66 17.50
CA ILE A 179 8.70 7.34 16.90
C ILE A 179 9.68 6.24 17.35
N GLY A 180 10.93 6.61 17.62
CA GLY A 180 11.96 5.72 18.17
C GLY A 180 11.58 5.05 19.50
N LYS A 181 10.69 5.63 20.30
CA LYS A 181 10.23 5.01 21.56
C LYS A 181 9.47 3.71 21.35
N ILE A 182 8.91 3.48 20.15
CA ILE A 182 8.16 2.24 19.84
C ILE A 182 9.03 1.00 20.03
N VAL A 183 10.33 1.07 19.72
CA VAL A 183 11.24 -0.07 19.81
C VAL A 183 11.80 -0.33 21.21
N ILE A 184 11.53 0.56 22.19
CA ILE A 184 11.97 0.36 23.56
C ILE A 184 11.04 -0.68 24.23
N PRO A 185 11.59 -1.76 24.83
CA PRO A 185 10.81 -2.74 25.58
C PRO A 185 9.98 -2.08 26.70
N TYR A 186 8.76 -2.59 26.92
CA TYR A 186 7.84 -1.99 27.89
C TYR A 186 8.39 -2.00 29.32
N GLU A 187 9.14 -3.05 29.67
CA GLU A 187 9.77 -3.26 30.97
C GLU A 187 10.82 -2.19 31.27
N ILE A 188 11.50 -1.71 30.22
CA ILE A 188 12.52 -0.66 30.29
C ILE A 188 11.82 0.72 30.27
N LEU A 189 10.90 0.94 29.33
CA LEU A 189 10.23 2.23 29.14
C LEU A 189 9.39 2.64 30.36
N TRP A 190 8.80 1.68 31.07
CA TRP A 190 7.93 1.91 32.23
C TRP A 190 8.57 1.57 33.58
N LYS A 191 9.88 1.32 33.63
CA LYS A 191 10.58 0.98 34.87
C LYS A 191 10.48 2.15 35.88
N ARG A 192 10.02 1.87 37.11
CA ARG A 192 9.94 2.87 38.19
C ARG A 192 11.27 3.04 38.93
N ASP A 193 12.11 2.01 38.91
CA ASP A 193 13.46 2.02 39.48
C ASP A 193 14.49 2.54 38.47
N ARG A 194 15.71 2.81 38.94
CA ARG A 194 16.80 3.25 38.05
C ARG A 194 17.09 2.18 36.99
N LEU A 195 17.24 2.65 35.75
CA LEU A 195 17.69 1.83 34.63
C LEU A 195 19.13 1.36 34.86
N THR A 196 19.43 0.12 34.50
CA THR A 196 20.80 -0.40 34.47
C THR A 196 21.59 0.26 33.34
N PRO A 197 22.94 0.20 33.36
CA PRO A 197 23.76 0.67 32.24
C PRO A 197 23.36 0.06 30.89
N GLU A 198 23.02 -1.23 30.86
CA GLU A 198 22.60 -1.96 29.66
C GLU A 198 21.22 -1.49 29.16
N GLU A 199 20.27 -1.27 30.07
CA GLU A 199 18.96 -0.71 29.73
C GLU A 199 19.07 0.73 29.19
N TRP A 200 20.02 1.51 29.70
CA TRP A 200 20.34 2.84 29.19
C TRP A 200 20.86 2.82 27.76
N GLU A 201 21.68 1.83 27.39
CA GLU A 201 22.14 1.66 26.02
C GLU A 201 20.98 1.34 25.06
N VAL A 202 19.99 0.55 25.50
CA VAL A 202 18.76 0.32 24.72
C VAL A 202 17.98 1.62 24.50
N VAL A 203 17.79 2.42 25.55
CA VAL A 203 17.09 3.72 25.43
C VAL A 203 17.85 4.69 24.55
N ARG A 204 19.18 4.76 24.63
CA ARG A 204 19.99 5.70 23.82
C ARG A 204 19.93 5.46 22.33
N ARG A 205 19.62 4.22 21.90
CA ARG A 205 19.52 3.86 20.48
C ARG A 205 18.19 4.23 19.84
N HIS A 206 17.20 4.68 20.61
CA HIS A 206 15.89 5.04 20.06
C HIS A 206 15.93 6.12 18.95
N PRO A 207 16.80 7.14 18.97
CA PRO A 207 16.88 8.13 17.89
C PRO A 207 17.58 7.61 16.63
N GLU A 208 18.37 6.54 16.74
CA GLU A 208 19.03 5.91 15.58
C GLU A 208 18.06 5.00 14.80
N ILE A 209 17.02 4.52 15.47
CA ILE A 209 16.04 3.59 14.94
C ILE A 209 14.79 4.32 14.43
N GLY A 210 14.48 5.48 15.03
CA GLY A 210 13.35 6.34 14.68
C GLY A 210 13.58 7.25 13.47
#